data_AF-A0A7C3JL89-F1
#
_entry.id   AF-A0A7C3JL89-F1
#
_cell.length_a   1.000
_cell.length_b   1.000
_cell.length_c   1.000
_cell.angle_alpha   90.00
_cell.angle_beta   90.00
_cell.angle_gamma   90.00
#
_symmetry.space_group_name_H-M   'P 1'
#
loop_
_entity.id
_entity.type
_entity.pdbx_description
1 polymer ?
#
loop_
_entity_poly.entity_id
_entity_poly.type
_entity_poly.pdbx_seq_one_letter_code
_entity_poly.pdbx_strand_id
1 'polypeptide(L)'
;MKYLAKKLKRFFYRCVITLSAGWLLACSLAPKIPVVADAPIEALVTREATNILSAADARADASRYRFQLSPFPRPDLLGLSIGGKQIYISYRLAQLAAQSNYYLWMLRQTLAHEIAHELAGHATDSRPQHRSVEGGVNAAHLGLPALVRFENYSIEKELQADMHGIEYWARLGWDCAIWIDILINFQRHGYSGDLFHPTDRRLKLASATCAAQKSFPD
;
A
#
# COMPACT_ATOMS: atom_id res chain seq x y z
N MET A 1 11.77 63.47 -27.49
CA MET A 1 10.95 62.82 -26.43
C MET A 1 9.95 61.75 -26.90
N LYS A 2 9.40 61.78 -28.13
CA LYS A 2 8.39 60.79 -28.59
C LYS A 2 8.92 59.37 -28.90
N TYR A 3 10.23 59.17 -29.03
CA TYR A 3 10.83 57.89 -29.44
C TYR A 3 11.07 56.90 -28.28
N LEU A 4 11.31 57.39 -27.05
CA LEU A 4 11.56 56.53 -25.89
C LEU A 4 10.28 55.84 -25.37
N ALA A 5 9.12 56.52 -25.45
CA ALA A 5 7.85 55.98 -24.95
C ALA A 5 7.34 54.76 -25.74
N LYS A 6 7.71 54.64 -27.02
CA LYS A 6 7.28 53.52 -27.89
C LYS A 6 8.07 52.23 -27.65
N LYS A 7 9.31 52.33 -27.16
CA LYS A 7 10.15 51.16 -26.81
C LYS A 7 9.76 50.53 -25.47
N LEU A 8 9.39 51.35 -24.47
CA LEU A 8 8.98 50.84 -23.14
C LEU A 8 7.67 50.02 -23.19
N LYS A 9 6.68 50.46 -23.97
CA LYS A 9 5.40 49.73 -24.12
C LYS A 9 5.57 48.35 -24.78
N ARG A 10 6.52 48.21 -25.73
CA ARG A 10 6.82 46.91 -26.38
C ARG A 10 7.60 45.95 -25.49
N PHE A 11 8.34 46.46 -24.50
CA PHE A 11 9.07 45.64 -23.53
C PHE A 11 8.11 45.05 -22.48
N PHE A 12 7.18 45.87 -21.95
CA PHE A 12 6.18 45.41 -20.99
C PHE A 12 5.22 44.35 -21.56
N TYR A 13 4.76 44.50 -22.81
CA TYR A 13 3.89 43.48 -23.44
C TYR A 13 4.60 42.14 -23.72
N ARG A 14 5.93 42.12 -23.86
CA ARG A 14 6.70 40.87 -24.03
C ARG A 14 7.00 40.18 -22.70
N CYS A 15 7.14 40.91 -21.59
CA CYS A 15 7.28 40.31 -20.25
C CYS A 15 5.96 39.75 -19.71
N VAL A 16 4.81 40.36 -20.04
CA VAL A 16 3.51 39.89 -19.53
C VAL A 16 3.09 38.57 -20.20
N ILE A 17 3.42 38.36 -21.49
CA ILE A 17 3.05 37.12 -22.20
C ILE A 17 3.98 35.94 -21.86
N THR A 18 5.25 36.20 -21.50
CA THR A 18 6.17 35.12 -21.07
C THR A 18 5.98 34.70 -19.61
N LEU A 19 5.47 35.58 -18.72
CA LEU A 19 5.17 35.20 -17.34
C LEU A 19 3.85 34.43 -17.18
N SER A 20 2.87 34.59 -18.07
CA SER A 20 1.59 33.87 -18.00
C SER A 20 1.64 32.43 -18.57
N ALA A 21 2.69 32.07 -19.31
CA ALA A 21 2.85 30.73 -19.89
C ALA A 21 3.55 29.73 -18.94
N GLY A 22 4.20 30.21 -17.87
CA GLY A 22 4.96 29.37 -16.93
C GLY A 22 4.12 28.71 -15.82
N TRP A 23 2.82 29.02 -15.73
CA TRP A 23 1.96 28.62 -14.61
C TRP A 23 1.02 27.44 -14.91
N LEU A 24 1.15 26.79 -16.08
CA LEU A 24 0.22 25.72 -16.50
C LEU A 24 0.84 24.33 -16.66
N LEU A 25 2.08 24.09 -16.20
CA LEU A 25 2.72 22.76 -16.27
C LEU A 25 3.37 22.35 -14.94
N ALA A 26 2.74 22.64 -13.80
CA ALA A 26 3.08 21.97 -12.55
C ALA A 26 2.47 20.55 -12.50
N CYS A 27 2.62 19.76 -13.56
CA CYS A 27 2.50 18.32 -13.45
C CYS A 27 3.74 17.85 -12.69
N SER A 28 3.55 17.37 -11.46
CA SER A 28 4.64 16.79 -10.68
C SER A 28 5.36 15.73 -11.51
N LEU A 29 6.64 15.96 -11.80
CA LEU A 29 7.53 15.01 -12.49
C LEU A 29 7.92 13.83 -11.58
N ALA A 30 7.38 13.77 -10.35
CA ALA A 30 7.62 12.65 -9.47
C ALA A 30 6.96 11.39 -10.04
N PRO A 31 7.71 10.29 -10.22
CA PRO A 31 7.15 9.02 -10.67
C PRO A 31 6.08 8.55 -9.66
N LYS A 32 4.91 8.15 -10.17
CA LYS A 32 3.77 7.68 -9.38
C LYS A 32 3.48 6.23 -9.69
N ILE A 33 3.15 5.46 -8.66
CA ILE A 33 2.70 4.07 -8.83
C ILE A 33 1.44 4.13 -9.72
N PRO A 34 1.36 3.32 -10.79
CA PRO A 34 0.19 3.30 -11.66
C PRO A 34 -1.08 2.94 -10.88
N VAL A 35 -2.18 3.63 -11.17
CA VAL A 35 -3.48 3.40 -10.53
C VAL A 35 -4.54 3.13 -11.60
N VAL A 36 -5.43 2.19 -11.32
CA VAL A 36 -6.61 1.87 -12.12
C VAL A 36 -7.84 2.44 -11.40
N ALA A 37 -8.72 3.09 -12.17
CA ALA A 37 -10.02 3.52 -11.67
C ALA A 37 -11.08 2.43 -11.97
N ASP A 38 -11.72 1.90 -10.94
CA ASP A 38 -12.78 0.89 -11.05
C ASP A 38 -13.72 0.99 -9.84
N ALA A 39 -14.77 1.80 -9.97
CA ALA A 39 -15.60 2.21 -8.83
C ALA A 39 -16.24 1.03 -8.06
N PRO A 40 -16.79 -0.02 -8.69
CA PRO A 40 -17.26 -1.21 -7.97
C PRO A 40 -16.17 -1.89 -7.13
N ILE A 41 -14.95 -2.03 -7.67
CA ILE A 41 -13.84 -2.68 -6.98
C ILE A 41 -13.25 -1.77 -5.89
N GLU A 42 -13.16 -0.46 -6.14
CA GLU A 42 -12.77 0.53 -5.13
C GLU A 42 -13.75 0.53 -3.95
N ALA A 43 -15.05 0.43 -4.21
CA ALA A 43 -16.08 0.36 -3.17
C ALA A 43 -15.96 -0.92 -2.32
N LEU A 44 -15.63 -2.06 -2.95
CA LEU A 44 -15.30 -3.30 -2.22
C LEU A 44 -14.09 -3.08 -1.31
N VAL A 45 -12.96 -2.64 -1.84
CA VAL A 45 -11.73 -2.42 -1.07
C VAL A 45 -11.96 -1.44 0.08
N THR A 46 -12.61 -0.31 -0.20
CA THR A 46 -12.88 0.74 0.81
C THR A 46 -13.77 0.21 1.93
N ARG A 47 -14.81 -0.57 1.61
CA ARG A 47 -15.69 -1.15 2.63
C ARG A 47 -14.93 -2.12 3.53
N GLU A 48 -14.19 -3.07 2.96
CA GLU A 48 -13.44 -4.04 3.76
C GLU A 48 -12.36 -3.34 4.62
N ALA A 49 -11.67 -2.34 4.05
CA ALA A 49 -10.66 -1.56 4.78
C ALA A 49 -11.27 -0.74 5.92
N THR A 50 -12.45 -0.16 5.72
CA THR A 50 -13.17 0.62 6.75
C THR A 50 -13.56 -0.25 7.94
N ASN A 51 -14.03 -1.47 7.70
CA ASN A 51 -14.31 -2.44 8.76
C ASN A 51 -13.05 -2.74 9.57
N ILE A 52 -11.94 -3.01 8.89
CA ILE A 52 -10.65 -3.32 9.54
C ILE A 52 -10.12 -2.13 10.34
N LEU A 53 -10.12 -0.92 9.77
CA LEU A 53 -9.69 0.29 10.48
C LEU A 53 -10.49 0.54 11.75
N SER A 54 -11.82 0.35 11.68
CA SER A 54 -12.71 0.54 12.83
C SER A 54 -12.41 -0.44 13.97
N ALA A 55 -11.98 -1.66 13.66
CA ALA A 55 -11.55 -2.65 14.65
C ALA A 55 -10.11 -2.40 15.16
N ALA A 56 -9.23 -1.86 14.31
CA ALA A 56 -7.85 -1.57 14.65
C ALA A 56 -7.73 -0.40 15.65
N ASP A 57 -8.44 0.70 15.38
CA ASP A 57 -8.53 1.87 16.26
C ASP A 57 -9.89 2.54 16.06
N ALA A 58 -10.72 2.57 17.12
CA ALA A 58 -12.05 3.18 17.07
C ALA A 58 -12.02 4.70 16.76
N ARG A 59 -10.84 5.34 16.86
CA ARG A 59 -10.62 6.75 16.51
C ARG A 59 -10.06 6.91 15.09
N ALA A 60 -9.78 5.83 14.37
CA ALA A 60 -9.28 5.90 13.01
C ALA A 60 -10.36 6.44 12.07
N ASP A 61 -10.06 7.58 11.47
CA ASP A 61 -10.88 8.15 10.39
C ASP A 61 -10.43 7.55 9.05
N ALA A 62 -11.23 6.62 8.52
CA ALA A 62 -10.99 5.96 7.24
C ALA A 62 -10.96 6.93 6.06
N SER A 63 -11.63 8.09 6.14
CA SER A 63 -11.60 9.10 5.07
C SER A 63 -10.23 9.74 4.86
N ARG A 64 -9.34 9.60 5.85
CA ARG A 64 -7.94 10.07 5.77
C ARG A 64 -7.04 9.09 5.03
N TYR A 65 -7.50 7.86 4.76
CA TYR A 65 -6.76 6.86 4.03
C TYR A 65 -7.10 6.92 2.55
N ARG A 66 -6.09 6.71 1.71
CA ARG A 66 -6.24 6.53 0.27
C ARG A 66 -5.93 5.09 -0.08
N PHE A 67 -6.98 4.32 -0.35
CA PHE A 67 -6.87 2.98 -0.91
C PHE A 67 -6.93 3.08 -2.43
N GLN A 68 -5.88 2.62 -3.12
CA GLN A 68 -5.76 2.76 -4.58
C GLN A 68 -5.52 1.39 -5.23
N LEU A 69 -6.13 1.14 -6.38
CA LEU A 69 -5.96 -0.10 -7.12
C LEU A 69 -4.75 0.03 -8.05
N SER A 70 -3.77 -0.86 -7.92
CA SER A 70 -2.56 -0.87 -8.74
C SER A 70 -2.46 -2.14 -9.59
N PRO A 71 -2.14 -2.05 -10.89
CA PRO A 71 -1.90 -3.21 -11.74
C PRO A 71 -0.44 -3.65 -11.60
N PHE A 72 0.01 -3.94 -10.37
CA PHE A 72 1.42 -4.25 -10.08
C PHE A 72 2.01 -5.25 -11.11
N PRO A 73 3.12 -4.90 -11.77
CA PRO A 73 3.78 -5.83 -12.70
C PRO A 73 4.22 -7.14 -12.04
N ARG A 74 4.60 -7.08 -10.76
CA ARG A 74 4.94 -8.27 -9.97
C ARG A 74 3.64 -8.98 -9.54
N PRO A 75 3.36 -10.21 -10.02
CA PRO A 75 2.05 -10.84 -9.87
C PRO A 75 1.72 -11.30 -8.44
N ASP A 76 2.74 -11.54 -7.62
CA ASP A 76 2.62 -11.95 -6.21
C ASP A 76 2.62 -10.76 -5.24
N LEU A 77 2.77 -9.52 -5.73
CA LEU A 77 2.62 -8.33 -4.90
C LEU A 77 1.12 -8.02 -4.74
N LEU A 78 0.61 -8.27 -3.54
CA LEU A 78 -0.83 -8.17 -3.25
C LEU A 78 -1.24 -6.79 -2.70
N GLY A 79 -0.35 -6.15 -1.95
CA GLY A 79 -0.56 -4.86 -1.31
C GLY A 79 0.76 -4.10 -1.15
N LEU A 80 0.65 -2.80 -0.89
CA LEU A 80 1.79 -1.95 -0.52
C LEU A 80 1.31 -0.70 0.23
N SER A 81 1.75 -0.58 1.48
CA SER A 81 1.69 0.63 2.29
C SER A 81 2.97 1.46 2.11
N ILE A 82 2.84 2.74 1.75
CA ILE A 82 3.99 3.65 1.56
C ILE A 82 4.06 4.77 2.59
N GLY A 83 3.23 4.72 3.63
CA GLY A 83 3.12 5.80 4.61
C GLY A 83 2.23 6.95 4.13
N GLY A 84 1.92 7.82 5.09
CA GLY A 84 1.03 8.96 4.84
C GLY A 84 -0.39 8.51 4.48
N LYS A 85 -0.80 7.33 4.98
CA LYS A 85 -2.12 6.73 4.78
C LYS A 85 -2.40 6.38 3.32
N GLN A 86 -1.37 5.95 2.58
CA GLN A 86 -1.47 5.58 1.18
C GLN A 86 -1.21 4.09 1.04
N ILE A 87 -2.27 3.35 0.72
CA ILE A 87 -2.23 1.90 0.58
C ILE A 87 -2.65 1.55 -0.84
N TYR A 88 -1.80 0.84 -1.55
CA TYR A 88 -2.05 0.31 -2.87
C TYR A 88 -2.41 -1.16 -2.76
N ILE A 89 -3.44 -1.59 -3.47
CA ILE A 89 -3.91 -2.98 -3.49
C ILE A 89 -3.83 -3.49 -4.92
N SER A 90 -3.40 -4.74 -5.10
CA SER A 90 -3.38 -5.41 -6.38
C SER A 90 -4.79 -5.41 -6.99
N TYR A 91 -4.93 -4.75 -8.14
CA TYR A 91 -6.20 -4.68 -8.85
C TYR A 91 -6.73 -6.08 -9.17
N ARG A 92 -5.84 -6.99 -9.59
CA ARG A 92 -6.18 -8.38 -9.89
C ARG A 92 -6.72 -9.12 -8.66
N LEU A 93 -6.10 -8.95 -7.50
CA LEU A 93 -6.61 -9.55 -6.25
C LEU A 93 -8.02 -9.04 -5.93
N ALA A 94 -8.23 -7.73 -6.02
CA ALA A 94 -9.52 -7.12 -5.72
C ALA A 94 -10.62 -7.57 -6.70
N GLN A 95 -10.30 -7.74 -8.00
CA GLN A 95 -11.23 -8.32 -8.97
C GLN A 95 -11.61 -9.77 -8.66
N LEU A 96 -10.65 -10.59 -8.25
CA LEU A 96 -10.90 -11.97 -7.85
C LEU A 96 -11.71 -12.04 -6.55
N ALA A 97 -11.44 -11.14 -5.60
CA ALA A 97 -12.18 -11.02 -4.35
C ALA A 97 -13.66 -10.69 -4.55
N ALA A 98 -14.00 -9.94 -5.61
CA ALA A 98 -15.39 -9.66 -5.96
C ALA A 98 -16.17 -10.89 -6.43
N GLN A 99 -15.48 -11.98 -6.78
CA GLN A 99 -16.06 -13.17 -7.41
C GLN A 99 -15.88 -14.44 -6.55
N SER A 100 -15.03 -14.40 -5.53
CA SER A 100 -14.64 -15.58 -4.77
C SER A 100 -14.36 -15.24 -3.31
N ASN A 101 -15.01 -15.99 -2.41
CA ASN A 101 -14.80 -15.84 -0.97
C ASN A 101 -13.36 -16.12 -0.54
N TYR A 102 -12.66 -17.06 -1.19
CA TYR A 102 -11.26 -17.33 -0.89
C TYR A 102 -10.39 -16.08 -1.14
N TYR A 103 -10.56 -15.45 -2.29
CA TYR A 103 -9.83 -14.23 -2.63
C TYR A 103 -10.31 -13.01 -1.82
N LEU A 104 -11.56 -12.99 -1.38
CA LEU A 104 -12.06 -11.98 -0.44
C LEU A 104 -11.33 -12.07 0.91
N TRP A 105 -11.12 -13.27 1.43
CA TRP A 105 -10.34 -13.45 2.66
C TRP A 105 -8.86 -13.09 2.46
N MET A 106 -8.28 -13.42 1.30
CA MET A 106 -6.94 -12.97 0.95
C MET A 106 -6.84 -11.45 0.86
N LEU A 107 -7.82 -10.78 0.24
CA LEU A 107 -7.89 -9.32 0.20
C LEU A 107 -7.96 -8.71 1.61
N ARG A 108 -8.79 -9.28 2.50
CA ARG A 108 -8.87 -8.84 3.90
C ARG A 108 -7.55 -9.02 4.63
N GLN A 109 -6.85 -10.14 4.41
CA GLN A 109 -5.53 -10.39 5.02
C GLN A 109 -4.53 -9.33 4.56
N THR A 110 -4.46 -9.09 3.25
CA THR A 110 -3.62 -8.05 2.68
C THR A 110 -3.96 -6.68 3.27
N LEU A 111 -5.23 -6.29 3.31
CA LEU A 111 -5.64 -5.00 3.87
C LEU A 111 -5.27 -4.85 5.36
N ALA A 112 -5.53 -5.86 6.17
CA ALA A 112 -5.19 -5.83 7.60
C ALA A 112 -3.69 -5.68 7.82
N HIS A 113 -2.88 -6.39 7.04
CA HIS A 113 -1.42 -6.28 7.04
C HIS A 113 -0.96 -4.87 6.63
N GLU A 114 -1.42 -4.33 5.51
CA GLU A 114 -1.01 -2.98 5.06
C GLU A 114 -1.47 -1.86 6.00
N ILE A 115 -2.67 -2.00 6.59
CA ILE A 115 -3.17 -1.06 7.61
C ILE A 115 -2.30 -1.13 8.87
N ALA A 116 -1.86 -2.33 9.26
CA ALA A 116 -0.96 -2.49 10.40
C ALA A 116 0.39 -1.77 10.18
N HIS A 117 0.94 -1.82 8.95
CA HIS A 117 2.14 -1.04 8.60
C HIS A 117 1.92 0.47 8.78
N GLU A 118 0.78 1.00 8.32
CA GLU A 118 0.45 2.42 8.48
C GLU A 118 0.29 2.81 9.96
N LEU A 119 -0.47 2.02 10.72
CA LEU A 119 -0.76 2.32 12.13
C LEU A 119 0.48 2.18 13.03
N ALA A 120 1.38 1.25 12.70
CA ALA A 120 2.65 1.09 13.40
C ALA A 120 3.73 2.10 12.94
N GLY A 121 3.44 2.98 11.97
CA GLY A 121 4.40 3.99 11.50
C GLY A 121 5.62 3.40 10.80
N HIS A 122 5.50 2.20 10.22
CA HIS A 122 6.66 1.48 9.67
C HIS A 122 7.38 2.27 8.57
N ALA A 123 6.64 3.08 7.80
CA ALA A 123 7.16 3.95 6.74
C ALA A 123 7.98 5.15 7.25
N THR A 124 7.70 5.66 8.46
CA THR A 124 8.42 6.82 9.02
C THR A 124 9.72 6.42 9.72
N ASP A 125 9.83 5.17 10.14
CA ASP A 125 11.00 4.61 10.82
C ASP A 125 12.04 4.01 9.86
N SER A 126 11.83 4.17 8.55
CA SER A 126 12.72 3.73 7.48
C SER A 126 13.94 4.66 7.42
N ARG A 127 15.10 4.18 7.89
CA ARG A 127 16.35 4.95 7.83
C ARG A 127 16.92 4.80 6.42
N PRO A 128 17.35 5.87 5.74
CA PRO A 128 17.79 5.79 4.36
C PRO A 128 18.87 4.70 4.16
N GLN A 129 18.47 3.57 3.57
CA GLN A 129 19.42 2.57 3.10
C GLN A 129 19.74 2.86 1.63
N HIS A 130 21.02 3.14 1.36
CA HIS A 130 21.50 3.54 0.04
C HIS A 130 21.49 2.42 -1.02
N ARG A 131 20.90 1.26 -0.77
CA ARG A 131 20.83 0.15 -1.73
C ARG A 131 19.49 -0.57 -1.66
N SER A 132 18.86 -0.74 -2.82
CA SER A 132 17.83 -1.76 -2.98
C SER A 132 18.50 -3.11 -2.73
N VAL A 133 18.04 -3.81 -1.70
CA VAL A 133 18.49 -5.17 -1.41
C VAL A 133 17.86 -6.10 -2.44
N GLU A 134 18.68 -6.95 -3.05
CA GLU A 134 18.23 -7.95 -4.00
C GLU A 134 17.27 -8.94 -3.30
N GLY A 135 16.15 -9.29 -3.94
CA GLY A 135 15.15 -10.20 -3.37
C GLY A 135 13.97 -9.56 -2.64
N GLY A 136 13.79 -8.23 -2.72
CA GLY A 136 12.59 -7.51 -2.24
C GLY A 136 11.78 -6.82 -3.36
N VAL A 137 10.80 -6.00 -2.96
CA VAL A 137 10.07 -5.11 -3.88
C VAL A 137 11.02 -4.00 -4.37
N ASN A 138 10.94 -3.69 -5.67
CA ASN A 138 11.73 -2.65 -6.32
C ASN A 138 10.86 -1.82 -7.28
N ALA A 139 11.43 -0.79 -7.90
CA ALA A 139 10.69 0.10 -8.80
C ALA A 139 10.00 -0.64 -9.97
N ALA A 140 10.66 -1.60 -10.60
CA ALA A 140 10.09 -2.34 -11.72
C ALA A 140 8.87 -3.17 -11.28
N HIS A 141 8.91 -3.75 -10.08
CA HIS A 141 7.77 -4.47 -9.48
C HIS A 141 6.55 -3.57 -9.25
N LEU A 142 6.75 -2.25 -9.18
CA LEU A 142 5.71 -1.24 -8.99
C LEU A 142 5.34 -0.50 -10.28
N GLY A 143 5.94 -0.86 -11.42
CA GLY A 143 5.72 -0.16 -12.69
C GLY A 143 6.39 1.21 -12.76
N LEU A 144 7.46 1.41 -12.00
CA LEU A 144 8.19 2.68 -11.89
C LEU A 144 9.55 2.64 -12.59
N PRO A 145 10.11 3.80 -12.98
CA PRO A 145 11.45 3.88 -13.52
C PRO A 145 12.51 3.37 -12.54
N ALA A 146 13.54 2.68 -13.04
CA ALA A 146 14.59 2.05 -12.23
C ALA A 146 15.38 3.01 -11.32
N LEU A 147 15.33 4.32 -11.59
CA LEU A 147 15.95 5.34 -10.74
C LEU A 147 15.25 5.51 -9.38
N VAL A 148 14.00 5.08 -9.26
CA VAL A 148 13.24 5.15 -8.02
C VAL A 148 13.74 4.06 -7.08
N ARG A 149 14.03 4.44 -5.84
CA ARG A 149 14.50 3.51 -4.81
C ARG A 149 13.43 3.34 -3.75
N PHE A 150 13.27 2.09 -3.31
CA PHE A 150 12.36 1.70 -2.24
C PHE A 150 13.16 1.08 -1.11
N GLU A 151 12.80 1.45 0.11
CA GLU A 151 13.22 0.73 1.31
C GLU A 151 12.13 -0.28 1.62
N ASN A 152 12.50 -1.56 1.62
CA ASN A 152 11.61 -2.63 2.05
C ASN A 152 11.57 -2.63 3.58
N TYR A 153 10.43 -2.97 4.18
CA TYR A 153 10.38 -3.16 5.62
C TYR A 153 11.23 -4.36 6.03
N SER A 154 11.83 -4.30 7.23
CA SER A 154 12.58 -5.44 7.75
C SER A 154 11.62 -6.58 8.09
N ILE A 155 12.14 -7.81 8.18
CA ILE A 155 11.31 -8.97 8.52
C ILE A 155 10.60 -8.77 9.87
N GLU A 156 11.22 -8.07 10.82
CA GLU A 156 10.61 -7.76 12.12
C GLU A 156 9.37 -6.87 11.96
N LYS A 157 9.43 -5.86 11.09
CA LYS A 157 8.28 -4.99 10.78
C LYS A 157 7.18 -5.75 10.06
N GLU A 158 7.54 -6.64 9.13
CA GLU A 158 6.61 -7.53 8.41
C GLU A 158 5.86 -8.46 9.36
N LEU A 159 6.59 -9.10 10.28
CA LEU A 159 6.02 -9.96 11.31
C LEU A 159 5.17 -9.18 12.32
N GLN A 160 5.58 -7.96 12.69
CA GLN A 160 4.77 -7.10 13.55
C GLN A 160 3.45 -6.71 12.87
N ALA A 161 3.48 -6.41 11.57
CA ALA A 161 2.27 -6.10 10.82
C ALA A 161 1.32 -7.30 10.72
N ASP A 162 1.84 -8.51 10.54
CA ASP A 162 1.02 -9.74 10.62
C ASP A 162 0.37 -9.91 11.99
N MET A 163 1.14 -9.73 13.07
CA MET A 163 0.64 -9.88 14.44
C MET A 163 -0.50 -8.89 14.73
N HIS A 164 -0.30 -7.61 14.44
CA HIS A 164 -1.35 -6.59 14.58
C HIS A 164 -2.54 -6.87 13.65
N GLY A 165 -2.30 -7.28 12.40
CA GLY A 165 -3.35 -7.65 11.46
C GLY A 165 -4.24 -8.77 12.00
N ILE A 166 -3.65 -9.78 12.65
CA ILE A 166 -4.35 -10.87 13.33
C ILE A 166 -5.12 -10.37 14.57
N GLU A 167 -4.61 -9.39 15.31
CA GLU A 167 -5.36 -8.75 16.40
C GLU A 167 -6.61 -8.02 15.88
N TYR A 168 -6.50 -7.30 14.77
CA TYR A 168 -7.64 -6.63 14.13
C TYR A 168 -8.68 -7.65 13.66
N TRP A 169 -8.20 -8.77 13.08
CA TRP A 169 -9.00 -9.91 12.64
C TRP A 169 -9.85 -10.49 13.79
N ALA A 170 -9.22 -10.70 14.95
CA ALA A 170 -9.90 -11.22 16.12
C ALA A 170 -10.98 -10.28 16.66
N ARG A 171 -10.72 -8.96 16.69
CA ARG A 171 -11.71 -7.96 17.10
C ARG A 171 -12.93 -7.89 16.17
N LEU A 172 -12.79 -8.31 14.92
CA LEU A 172 -13.90 -8.44 13.97
C LEU A 172 -14.67 -9.77 14.12
N GLY A 173 -14.23 -10.65 15.02
CA GLY A 173 -14.79 -12.00 15.18
C GLY A 173 -14.51 -12.92 13.99
N TRP A 174 -13.51 -12.60 13.16
CA TRP A 174 -13.13 -13.43 12.02
C TRP A 174 -12.27 -14.60 12.49
N ASP A 175 -12.45 -15.77 11.87
CA ASP A 175 -11.71 -16.98 12.26
C ASP A 175 -10.23 -16.83 11.91
N CYS A 176 -9.37 -16.88 12.94
CA CYS A 176 -7.92 -16.79 12.82
C CYS A 176 -7.33 -17.94 11.97
N ALA A 177 -8.01 -19.11 11.91
CA ALA A 177 -7.59 -20.22 11.08
C ALA A 177 -7.55 -19.86 9.58
N ILE A 178 -8.42 -18.92 9.13
CA ILE A 178 -8.42 -18.46 7.73
C ILE A 178 -7.10 -17.77 7.38
N TRP A 179 -6.53 -16.97 8.29
CA TRP A 179 -5.24 -16.33 8.09
C TRP A 179 -4.12 -17.36 7.86
N ILE A 180 -4.11 -18.41 8.70
CA ILE A 180 -3.16 -19.52 8.62
C ILE A 180 -3.35 -20.30 7.31
N ASP A 181 -4.59 -20.63 6.94
CA ASP A 181 -4.89 -21.41 5.76
C ASP A 181 -4.44 -20.72 4.46
N ILE A 182 -4.52 -19.40 4.39
CA ILE A 182 -3.99 -18.63 3.25
C ILE A 182 -2.47 -18.84 3.12
N LEU A 183 -1.72 -18.74 4.23
CA LEU A 183 -0.26 -18.93 4.22
C LEU A 183 0.13 -20.39 3.93
N ILE A 184 -0.63 -21.37 4.43
CA ILE A 184 -0.44 -22.78 4.07
C ILE A 184 -0.67 -22.98 2.57
N ASN A 185 -1.72 -22.36 2.00
CA ASN A 185 -1.99 -22.47 0.57
C ASN A 185 -0.89 -21.85 -0.28
N PHE A 186 -0.27 -20.74 0.15
CA PHE A 186 0.94 -20.22 -0.49
C PHE A 186 2.06 -21.26 -0.54
N GLN A 187 2.39 -21.89 0.60
CA GLN A 187 3.43 -22.92 0.63
C GLN A 187 3.09 -24.13 -0.25
N ARG A 188 1.83 -24.59 -0.24
CA ARG A 188 1.36 -25.70 -1.08
C ARG A 188 1.53 -25.44 -2.57
N HIS A 189 1.47 -24.18 -3.00
CA HIS A 189 1.69 -23.77 -4.38
C HIS A 189 3.15 -23.36 -4.66
N GLY A 190 4.08 -23.69 -3.75
CA GLY A 190 5.51 -23.40 -3.91
C GLY A 190 5.89 -21.94 -3.68
N TYR A 191 5.00 -21.13 -3.11
CA TYR A 191 5.30 -19.74 -2.80
C TYR A 191 5.97 -19.59 -1.43
N SER A 192 7.29 -19.40 -1.43
CA SER A 192 8.09 -19.16 -0.23
C SER A 192 8.03 -17.72 0.29
N GLY A 193 7.42 -16.80 -0.48
CA GLY A 193 7.57 -15.37 -0.24
C GLY A 193 8.90 -14.84 -0.76
N ASP A 194 9.19 -13.58 -0.45
CA ASP A 194 10.46 -12.94 -0.77
C ASP A 194 11.35 -12.76 0.47
N LEU A 195 12.51 -12.12 0.30
CA LEU A 195 13.49 -11.98 1.38
C LEU A 195 12.91 -11.30 2.63
N PHE A 196 11.96 -10.38 2.44
CA PHE A 196 11.36 -9.59 3.51
C PHE A 196 10.04 -10.20 4.01
N HIS A 197 9.33 -10.93 3.15
CA HIS A 197 8.06 -11.58 3.47
C HIS A 197 8.14 -13.12 3.46
N PRO A 198 9.04 -13.75 4.24
CA PRO A 198 9.23 -15.21 4.21
C PRO A 198 7.99 -15.94 4.75
N THR A 199 7.30 -16.68 3.88
CA THR A 199 6.01 -17.33 4.17
C THR A 199 6.09 -18.28 5.36
N ASP A 200 7.20 -18.99 5.53
CA ASP A 200 7.42 -19.93 6.63
C ASP A 200 7.45 -19.24 8.00
N ARG A 201 8.16 -18.10 8.12
CA ARG A 201 8.22 -17.32 9.36
C ARG A 201 6.88 -16.70 9.67
N ARG A 202 6.20 -16.15 8.66
CA ARG A 202 4.85 -15.58 8.78
C ARG A 202 3.85 -16.63 9.26
N LEU A 203 3.88 -17.83 8.68
CA LEU A 203 3.02 -18.95 9.08
C LEU A 203 3.30 -19.39 10.53
N LYS A 204 4.58 -19.49 10.92
CA LYS A 204 4.95 -19.83 12.30
C LYS A 204 4.42 -18.80 13.28
N LEU A 205 4.58 -17.51 13.00
CA LEU A 205 4.05 -16.42 13.82
C LEU A 205 2.53 -16.47 13.91
N ALA A 206 1.84 -16.56 12.77
CA ALA A 206 0.38 -16.60 12.72
C ALA A 206 -0.16 -17.78 13.54
N SER A 207 0.46 -18.95 13.42
CA SER A 207 0.08 -20.15 14.18
C SER A 207 0.20 -19.93 15.69
N ALA A 208 1.31 -19.34 16.15
CA ALA A 208 1.53 -19.03 17.56
C ALA A 208 0.54 -17.97 18.08
N THR A 209 0.31 -16.91 17.30
CA THR A 209 -0.58 -15.81 17.65
C THR A 209 -2.03 -16.27 17.76
N CYS A 210 -2.53 -17.02 16.78
CA CYS A 210 -3.88 -17.58 16.82
C CYS A 210 -4.08 -18.56 17.98
N ALA A 211 -3.05 -19.35 18.35
CA ALA A 211 -3.13 -20.25 19.49
C ALA A 211 -3.21 -19.50 20.83
N ALA A 212 -2.49 -18.38 20.96
CA ALA A 212 -2.54 -17.54 22.14
C ALA A 212 -3.94 -16.90 22.32
N GLN A 213 -4.56 -16.42 21.24
CA GLN A 213 -5.92 -15.83 21.29
C GLN A 213 -6.97 -16.83 21.77
N LYS A 214 -6.89 -18.10 21.37
CA LYS A 214 -7.81 -19.15 21.85
C LYS A 214 -7.70 -19.43 23.35
N SER A 215 -6.58 -19.09 23.97
CA SER A 215 -6.32 -19.32 25.40
C SER A 215 -6.90 -18.23 26.30
N PHE A 216 -7.38 -17.12 25.74
CA PHE A 216 -7.99 -16.00 26.45
C PHE A 216 -9.29 -15.57 25.76
N PRO A 217 -10.38 -16.36 25.86
CA PRO A 217 -11.68 -15.90 25.41
C PRO A 217 -12.15 -14.76 26.33
N ASP A 218 -12.47 -13.61 25.74
CA ASP A 218 -13.16 -12.49 26.42
C ASP A 218 -14.52 -12.91 26.98
#